data_AF-A0A7T1HTL2-F1
#
_entry.id   AF-A0A7T1HTL2-F1
#
_cell.length_a   1.000
_cell.length_b   1.000
_cell.length_c   1.000
_cell.angle_alpha   90.00
_cell.angle_beta   90.00
_cell.angle_gamma   90.00
#
_symmetry.space_group_name_H-M   'P 1'
#
loop_
_entity.id
_entity.type
_entity.pdbx_description
1 polymer ?
#
loop_
_entity_poly.entity_id
_entity_poly.type
_entity_poly.pdbx_seq_one_letter_code
_entity_poly.pdbx_strand_id
1 'polypeptide(L)'
;MQQSSESPAETDSPPGAAIDWDALGRIRELEEYFSADAEGFRAAISAEMAAIMALPTEQLDKLALLRVLEVTNGCLQWGFRRGDAEALSADRTRDCMRTVIGFINERCITLPDGSRITFSPAVIRMIGEGQALYREAFKRNDAEARRRYFAASTAQFLVYGKPRMEVAIERVATAFEPLFDRFWLERGQRWIRPYLAAQTAGDSAS
;
A
#
# COMPACT_ATOMS: atom_id res chain seq x y z
N MET A 1 21.94 -52.73 -4.61
CA MET A 1 20.78 -51.97 -4.13
C MET A 1 21.18 -51.23 -2.87
N GLN A 2 21.47 -49.94 -2.98
CA GLN A 2 21.48 -49.01 -1.84
C GLN A 2 20.59 -47.86 -2.28
N GLN A 3 19.43 -47.73 -1.65
CA GLN A 3 18.54 -46.59 -1.81
C GLN A 3 19.04 -45.50 -0.86
N SER A 4 19.65 -44.46 -1.43
CA SER A 4 19.83 -43.19 -0.75
C SER A 4 18.47 -42.51 -0.68
N SER A 5 17.93 -42.39 0.53
CA SER A 5 16.77 -41.56 0.82
C SER A 5 17.20 -40.09 0.83
N GLU A 6 16.87 -39.38 -0.25
CA GLU A 6 16.89 -37.92 -0.30
C GLU A 6 15.80 -37.38 0.64
N SER A 7 16.23 -36.62 1.66
CA SER A 7 15.35 -35.81 2.48
C SER A 7 14.93 -34.58 1.67
N PRO A 8 13.65 -34.19 1.63
CA PRO A 8 13.23 -33.04 0.83
C PRO A 8 13.77 -31.76 1.44
N ALA A 9 14.31 -30.90 0.58
CA ALA A 9 14.82 -29.59 0.91
C ALA A 9 13.78 -28.79 1.71
N GLU A 10 14.17 -28.38 2.92
CA GLU A 10 13.51 -27.29 3.62
C GLU A 10 13.53 -26.07 2.70
N THR A 11 12.34 -25.64 2.28
CA THR A 11 12.15 -24.36 1.60
C THR A 11 12.50 -23.25 2.58
N ASP A 12 13.73 -22.77 2.43
CA ASP A 12 14.30 -21.61 3.09
C ASP A 12 13.38 -20.40 2.83
N SER A 13 12.48 -20.13 3.78
CA SER A 13 11.58 -18.98 3.72
C SER A 13 12.37 -17.74 4.12
N PRO A 14 12.31 -16.64 3.34
CA PRO A 14 13.08 -15.45 3.67
C PRO A 14 12.68 -14.91 5.06
N PRO A 15 13.62 -14.31 5.80
CA PRO A 15 13.33 -13.78 7.13
C PRO A 15 12.39 -12.58 6.97
N GLY A 16 11.12 -12.79 7.31
CA GLY A 16 10.06 -11.82 7.18
C GLY A 16 9.00 -12.08 8.24
N ALA A 17 8.44 -11.01 8.81
CA ALA A 17 7.34 -11.07 9.77
C ALA A 17 6.26 -12.08 9.31
N ALA A 18 5.85 -13.00 10.19
CA ALA A 18 4.78 -13.93 9.86
C ALA A 18 3.47 -13.16 9.62
N ILE A 19 2.75 -13.55 8.57
CA ILE A 19 1.52 -12.88 8.12
C ILE A 19 0.32 -13.59 8.76
N ASP A 20 -0.49 -12.85 9.50
CA ASP A 20 -1.81 -13.29 9.96
C ASP A 20 -2.80 -13.14 8.80
N TRP A 21 -2.91 -14.20 8.00
CA TRP A 21 -3.82 -14.26 6.86
C TRP A 21 -5.30 -14.17 7.26
N ASP A 22 -5.65 -14.61 8.46
CA ASP A 22 -7.03 -14.54 8.95
C ASP A 22 -7.38 -13.09 9.33
N ALA A 23 -6.43 -12.34 9.88
CA ALA A 23 -6.59 -10.89 10.09
C ALA A 23 -6.75 -10.14 8.77
N LEU A 24 -5.97 -10.48 7.73
CA LEU A 24 -6.16 -9.90 6.40
C LEU A 24 -7.54 -10.23 5.82
N GLY A 25 -8.00 -11.48 5.98
CA GLY A 25 -9.32 -11.91 5.51
C GLY A 25 -10.50 -11.16 6.15
N ARG A 26 -10.31 -10.58 7.34
CA ARG A 26 -11.32 -9.76 8.03
C ARG A 26 -11.32 -8.29 7.61
N ILE A 27 -10.37 -7.85 6.78
CA ILE A 27 -10.40 -6.50 6.22
C ILE A 27 -11.52 -6.45 5.18
N ARG A 28 -12.47 -5.52 5.35
CA ARG A 28 -13.68 -5.40 4.52
C ARG A 28 -13.37 -5.39 3.02
N GLU A 29 -12.32 -4.68 2.61
CA GLU A 29 -11.90 -4.58 1.22
C GLU A 29 -11.33 -5.87 0.65
N LEU A 30 -10.92 -6.82 1.50
CA LEU A 30 -10.29 -8.08 1.11
C LEU A 30 -11.20 -9.30 1.28
N GLU A 31 -12.24 -9.18 2.11
CA GLU A 31 -13.14 -10.27 2.52
C GLU A 31 -13.68 -11.04 1.31
N GLU A 32 -14.13 -10.34 0.26
CA GLU A 32 -14.68 -10.98 -0.94
C GLU A 32 -13.66 -11.86 -1.67
N TYR A 33 -12.39 -11.45 -1.72
CA TYR A 33 -11.35 -12.18 -2.44
C TYR A 33 -10.87 -13.40 -1.66
N PHE A 34 -10.73 -13.28 -0.34
CA PHE A 34 -10.43 -14.42 0.52
C PHE A 34 -11.58 -15.43 0.56
N SER A 35 -12.83 -14.98 0.57
CA SER A 35 -14.00 -15.86 0.56
C SER A 35 -14.15 -16.62 -0.76
N ALA A 36 -13.79 -15.99 -1.88
CA ALA A 36 -13.88 -16.61 -3.20
C ALA A 36 -12.74 -17.62 -3.47
N ASP A 37 -11.51 -17.25 -3.14
CA ASP A 37 -10.30 -18.04 -3.42
C ASP A 37 -9.14 -17.62 -2.49
N ALA A 38 -9.17 -18.12 -1.25
CA ALA A 38 -8.17 -17.78 -0.25
C ALA A 38 -6.75 -18.16 -0.69
N GLU A 39 -6.55 -19.36 -1.22
CA GLU A 39 -5.22 -19.86 -1.59
C GLU A 39 -4.63 -19.07 -2.78
N GLY A 40 -5.40 -18.90 -3.85
CA GLY A 40 -4.93 -18.15 -5.00
C GLY A 40 -4.78 -16.66 -4.71
N PHE A 41 -5.57 -16.09 -3.79
CA PHE A 41 -5.39 -14.69 -3.39
C PHE A 41 -4.15 -14.49 -2.51
N ARG A 42 -3.85 -15.43 -1.60
CA ARG A 42 -2.59 -15.46 -0.85
C ARG A 42 -1.39 -15.55 -1.79
N ALA A 43 -1.45 -16.47 -2.77
CA ALA A 43 -0.40 -16.62 -3.78
C ALA A 43 -0.20 -15.33 -4.61
N ALA A 44 -1.28 -14.66 -5.00
CA ALA A 44 -1.20 -13.38 -5.70
C ALA A 44 -0.53 -12.29 -4.84
N ILE A 45 -0.88 -12.18 -3.55
CA ILE A 45 -0.23 -11.25 -2.62
C ILE A 45 1.28 -11.57 -2.51
N SER A 46 1.64 -12.84 -2.29
CA SER A 46 3.04 -13.26 -2.15
C SER A 46 3.87 -12.99 -3.41
N ALA A 47 3.30 -13.17 -4.60
CA ALA A 47 3.98 -12.85 -5.86
C ALA A 47 4.28 -11.35 -5.99
N GLU A 48 3.31 -10.50 -5.65
CA GLU A 48 3.49 -9.04 -5.63
C GLU A 48 4.52 -8.62 -4.56
N MET A 49 4.52 -9.27 -3.39
CA MET A 49 5.51 -9.01 -2.34
C MET A 49 6.93 -9.28 -2.82
N ALA A 50 7.17 -10.41 -3.50
CA ALA A 50 8.49 -10.75 -4.02
C ALA A 50 9.03 -9.69 -4.99
N ALA A 51 8.16 -9.16 -5.86
CA ALA A 51 8.53 -8.09 -6.79
C ALA A 51 8.90 -6.78 -6.06
N ILE A 52 8.15 -6.41 -5.02
CA ILE A 52 8.40 -5.19 -4.24
C ILE A 52 9.66 -5.34 -3.37
N MET A 53 9.88 -6.51 -2.75
CA MET A 53 11.04 -6.77 -1.89
C MET A 53 12.38 -6.72 -2.64
N ALA A 54 12.38 -6.89 -3.95
CA ALA A 54 13.56 -6.73 -4.79
C ALA A 54 14.02 -5.27 -4.95
N LEU A 55 13.21 -4.29 -4.51
CA LEU A 55 13.56 -2.88 -4.58
C LEU A 55 14.53 -2.47 -3.44
N PRO A 56 15.42 -1.50 -3.68
CA PRO A 56 16.28 -0.96 -2.62
C PRO A 56 15.46 -0.34 -1.47
N THR A 57 15.95 -0.49 -0.23
CA THR A 57 15.31 0.05 0.98
C THR A 57 14.90 1.52 0.84
N GLU A 58 15.78 2.37 0.31
CA GLU A 58 15.50 3.80 0.10
C GLU A 58 14.28 4.03 -0.82
N GLN A 59 14.10 3.16 -1.83
CA GLN A 59 12.94 3.25 -2.72
C GLN A 59 11.66 2.79 -2.01
N LEU A 60 11.74 1.78 -1.14
CA LEU A 60 10.62 1.36 -0.31
C LEU A 60 10.17 2.48 0.63
N ASP A 61 11.11 3.21 1.23
CA ASP A 61 10.80 4.34 2.12
C ASP A 61 10.05 5.46 1.37
N LYS A 62 10.50 5.78 0.15
CA LYS A 62 9.85 6.77 -0.72
C LYS A 62 8.46 6.31 -1.16
N LEU A 63 8.30 5.03 -1.46
CA LEU A 63 7.02 4.44 -1.86
C LEU A 63 6.02 4.41 -0.70
N ALA A 64 6.48 4.11 0.53
CA ALA A 64 5.64 4.20 1.71
C ALA A 64 5.07 5.61 1.90
N LEU A 65 5.89 6.66 1.68
CA LEU A 65 5.43 8.05 1.71
C LEU A 65 4.35 8.31 0.66
N LEU A 66 4.59 7.88 -0.60
CA LEU A 66 3.59 7.99 -1.66
C LEU A 66 2.29 7.27 -1.27
N ARG A 67 2.39 6.08 -0.69
CA ARG A 67 1.25 5.25 -0.34
C ARG A 67 0.37 5.90 0.73
N VAL A 68 0.95 6.53 1.74
CA VAL A 68 0.20 7.28 2.74
C VAL A 68 -0.56 8.45 2.10
N LEU A 69 0.08 9.18 1.17
CA LEU A 69 -0.56 10.29 0.44
C LEU A 69 -1.74 9.79 -0.42
N GLU A 70 -1.56 8.68 -1.12
CA GLU A 70 -2.60 8.05 -1.94
C GLU A 70 -3.81 7.62 -1.13
N VAL A 71 -3.60 6.90 -0.03
CA VAL A 71 -4.69 6.42 0.85
C VAL A 71 -5.42 7.58 1.49
N THR A 72 -4.68 8.58 2.00
CA THR A 72 -5.27 9.78 2.62
C THR A 72 -6.15 10.53 1.61
N ASN A 73 -5.64 10.77 0.41
CA ASN A 73 -6.39 11.38 -0.68
C ASN A 73 -7.62 10.54 -1.08
N GLY A 74 -7.49 9.21 -1.12
CA GLY A 74 -8.60 8.29 -1.35
C GLY A 74 -9.72 8.44 -0.31
N CYS A 75 -9.35 8.44 0.98
CA CYS A 75 -10.28 8.62 2.09
C CYS A 75 -11.03 9.95 1.99
N LEU A 76 -10.29 11.05 1.77
CA LEU A 76 -10.83 12.40 1.61
C LEU A 76 -11.82 12.47 0.45
N GLN A 77 -11.43 11.97 -0.73
CA GLN A 77 -12.30 11.98 -1.90
C GLN A 77 -13.59 11.19 -1.69
N TRP A 78 -13.50 10.03 -1.02
CA TRP A 78 -14.68 9.24 -0.71
C TRP A 78 -15.60 9.94 0.29
N GLY A 79 -15.05 10.60 1.31
CA GLY A 79 -15.85 11.39 2.25
C GLY A 79 -16.53 12.59 1.61
N PHE A 80 -15.81 13.32 0.76
CA PHE A 80 -16.39 14.41 -0.03
C PHE A 80 -17.56 13.93 -0.89
N ARG A 81 -17.41 12.81 -1.61
CA ARG A 81 -18.48 12.25 -2.46
C ARG A 81 -19.73 11.82 -1.70
N ARG A 82 -19.59 11.45 -0.42
CA ARG A 82 -20.72 11.07 0.45
C ARG A 82 -21.34 12.26 1.18
N GLY A 83 -20.69 13.42 1.16
CA GLY A 83 -21.10 14.57 1.97
C GLY A 83 -20.87 14.35 3.47
N ASP A 84 -19.78 13.66 3.84
CA ASP A 84 -19.38 13.51 5.24
C ASP A 84 -19.26 14.91 5.91
N ALA A 85 -19.60 15.04 7.19
CA ALA A 85 -19.64 16.35 7.88
C ALA A 85 -18.27 17.05 7.92
N GLU A 86 -17.19 16.27 7.89
CA GLU A 86 -15.79 16.70 7.87
C GLU A 86 -15.23 16.86 6.45
N ALA A 87 -16.08 16.74 5.42
CA ALA A 87 -15.69 16.99 4.04
C ALA A 87 -15.13 18.41 3.89
N LEU A 88 -13.97 18.52 3.25
CA LEU A 88 -13.42 19.81 2.90
C LEU A 88 -14.31 20.51 1.88
N SER A 89 -14.15 21.83 1.74
CA SER A 89 -14.77 22.55 0.64
C SER A 89 -14.37 21.95 -0.71
N ALA A 90 -15.19 22.17 -1.74
CA ALA A 90 -14.92 21.65 -3.07
C ALA A 90 -13.55 22.09 -3.60
N ASP A 91 -13.13 23.33 -3.32
CA ASP A 91 -11.84 23.86 -3.77
C ASP A 91 -10.67 23.22 -3.04
N ARG A 92 -10.74 23.08 -1.71
CA ARG A 92 -9.71 22.38 -0.94
C ARG A 92 -9.60 20.90 -1.32
N THR A 93 -10.74 20.26 -1.58
CA THR A 93 -10.78 18.87 -2.10
C THR A 93 -10.06 18.78 -3.44
N ARG A 94 -10.32 19.71 -4.38
CA ARG A 94 -9.63 19.77 -5.68
C ARG A 94 -8.13 20.02 -5.53
N ASP A 95 -7.73 20.87 -4.60
CA ASP A 95 -6.32 21.15 -4.33
C ASP A 95 -5.58 19.91 -3.79
N CYS A 96 -6.19 19.17 -2.87
CA CYS A 96 -5.67 17.88 -2.38
C CYS A 96 -5.53 16.88 -3.54
N MET A 97 -6.58 16.73 -4.34
CA MET A 97 -6.59 15.81 -5.47
C MET A 97 -5.53 16.18 -6.51
N ARG A 98 -5.47 17.44 -6.92
CA ARG A 98 -4.51 17.93 -7.91
C ARG A 98 -3.08 17.70 -7.44
N THR A 99 -2.79 17.98 -6.17
CA THR A 99 -1.46 17.79 -5.59
C THR A 99 -1.03 16.33 -5.62
N VAL A 100 -1.84 15.42 -5.07
CA VAL A 100 -1.47 13.99 -5.03
C VAL A 100 -1.46 13.36 -6.42
N ILE A 101 -2.46 13.64 -7.26
CA ILE A 101 -2.48 13.14 -8.65
C ILE A 101 -1.28 13.68 -9.43
N GLY A 102 -0.90 14.94 -9.19
CA GLY A 102 0.32 15.54 -9.73
C GLY A 102 1.55 14.71 -9.38
N PHE A 103 1.71 14.31 -8.12
CA PHE A 103 2.84 13.48 -7.70
C PHE A 103 2.89 12.12 -8.42
N ILE A 104 1.76 11.47 -8.59
CA ILE A 104 1.69 10.17 -9.26
C ILE A 104 1.93 10.32 -10.78
N ASN A 105 1.46 11.41 -11.40
CA ASN A 105 1.67 11.67 -12.83
C ASN A 105 3.11 12.09 -13.13
N GLU A 106 3.68 12.97 -12.32
CA GLU A 106 5.07 13.42 -12.45
C GLU A 106 6.08 12.42 -11.91
N ARG A 107 5.61 11.38 -11.20
CA ARG A 107 6.45 10.36 -10.55
C ARG A 107 7.49 11.00 -9.64
N CYS A 108 7.01 11.92 -8.81
CA CYS A 108 7.83 12.68 -7.88
C CYS A 108 6.94 13.27 -6.79
N ILE A 109 7.40 13.31 -5.54
CA ILE A 109 6.71 14.03 -4.47
C ILE A 109 7.41 15.37 -4.27
N THR A 110 6.67 16.46 -4.43
CA THR A 110 7.15 17.80 -4.11
C THR A 110 6.75 18.13 -2.67
N LEU A 111 7.74 18.39 -1.82
CA LEU A 111 7.51 18.78 -0.43
C LEU A 111 7.16 20.27 -0.32
N PRO A 112 6.56 20.72 0.81
CA PRO A 112 6.19 22.12 1.00
C PRO A 112 7.36 23.11 0.89
N ASP A 113 8.57 22.67 1.20
CA ASP A 113 9.81 23.45 1.07
C ASP A 113 10.34 23.54 -0.39
N GLY A 114 9.62 22.93 -1.34
CA GLY A 114 9.99 22.88 -2.75
C GLY A 114 10.97 21.76 -3.12
N SER A 115 11.49 21.01 -2.15
CA SER A 115 12.37 19.87 -2.43
C SER A 115 11.58 18.72 -3.08
N ARG A 116 12.29 17.89 -3.84
CA ARG A 116 11.70 16.83 -4.69
C ARG A 116 12.21 15.46 -4.31
N ILE A 117 11.30 14.54 -4.03
CA ILE A 117 11.60 13.12 -3.86
C ILE A 117 11.38 12.43 -5.20
N THR A 118 12.45 11.90 -5.77
CA THR A 118 12.42 11.19 -7.07
C THR A 118 12.57 9.69 -6.89
N PHE A 119 12.00 8.95 -7.84
CA PHE A 119 12.00 7.49 -7.87
C PHE A 119 12.97 6.97 -8.94
N SER A 120 13.49 5.75 -8.73
CA SER A 120 14.30 5.08 -9.73
C SER A 120 13.46 4.70 -10.97
N PRO A 121 14.06 4.46 -12.14
CA PRO A 121 13.33 4.03 -13.33
C PRO A 121 12.50 2.76 -13.12
N ALA A 122 12.98 1.81 -12.31
CA ALA A 122 12.24 0.60 -11.97
C ALA A 122 10.97 0.92 -11.18
N VAL A 123 11.06 1.81 -10.19
CA VAL A 123 9.91 2.24 -9.39
C VAL A 123 8.95 3.08 -10.20
N ILE A 124 9.47 3.94 -11.09
CA ILE A 124 8.64 4.68 -12.05
C ILE A 124 7.78 3.70 -12.85
N ARG A 125 8.36 2.64 -13.43
CA ARG A 125 7.55 1.63 -14.16
C ARG A 125 6.47 1.01 -13.28
N MET A 126 6.83 0.59 -12.06
CA MET A 126 5.89 -0.01 -11.11
C MET A 126 4.73 0.94 -10.74
N ILE A 127 4.99 2.23 -10.50
CA ILE A 127 3.92 3.22 -10.26
C ILE A 127 3.00 3.32 -11.48
N GLY A 128 3.55 3.23 -12.70
CA GLY A 128 2.76 3.27 -13.93
C GLY A 128 1.89 2.05 -14.14
N GLU A 129 2.41 0.87 -13.82
CA GLU A 129 1.65 -0.39 -13.82
C GLU A 129 0.53 -0.32 -12.78
N GLY A 130 0.80 0.18 -11.57
CA GLY A 130 -0.22 0.41 -10.55
C GLY A 130 -1.32 1.39 -10.99
N GLN A 131 -0.96 2.50 -11.65
CA GLN A 131 -1.95 3.43 -12.22
C GLN A 131 -2.80 2.79 -13.33
N ALA A 132 -2.19 1.99 -14.21
CA ALA A 132 -2.92 1.28 -15.25
C ALA A 132 -3.91 0.29 -14.61
N LEU A 133 -3.44 -0.50 -13.65
CA LEU A 133 -4.25 -1.47 -12.92
C LEU A 133 -5.43 -0.82 -12.18
N TYR A 134 -5.20 0.32 -11.51
CA TYR A 134 -6.26 1.11 -10.88
C TYR A 134 -7.35 1.55 -11.87
N ARG A 135 -6.96 1.96 -13.08
CA ARG A 135 -7.93 2.34 -14.13
C ARG A 135 -8.75 1.16 -14.59
N GLU A 136 -8.14 0.01 -14.86
CA GLU A 136 -8.87 -1.20 -15.22
C GLU A 136 -9.86 -1.60 -14.11
N ALA A 137 -9.37 -1.65 -12.87
CA ALA A 137 -10.14 -2.03 -11.68
C ALA A 137 -11.36 -1.13 -11.44
N PHE A 138 -11.16 0.20 -11.38
CA PHE A 138 -12.18 1.12 -10.86
C PHE A 138 -12.82 2.02 -11.91
N LYS A 139 -12.21 2.18 -13.10
CA LYS A 139 -12.78 2.99 -14.19
C LYS A 139 -13.44 2.14 -15.26
N ARG A 140 -12.94 0.93 -15.49
CA ARG A 140 -13.54 -0.04 -16.41
C ARG A 140 -14.35 -1.13 -15.69
N ASN A 141 -14.36 -1.11 -14.36
CA ASN A 141 -15.11 -2.04 -13.51
C ASN A 141 -14.75 -3.51 -13.78
N ASP A 142 -13.48 -3.78 -14.09
CA ASP A 142 -12.97 -5.13 -14.31
C ASP A 142 -12.71 -5.83 -12.97
N ALA A 143 -13.38 -6.97 -12.76
CA ALA A 143 -13.33 -7.70 -11.50
C ALA A 143 -11.96 -8.33 -11.22
N GLU A 144 -11.29 -8.86 -12.25
CA GLU A 144 -9.97 -9.48 -12.09
C GLU A 144 -8.90 -8.41 -11.83
N ALA A 145 -9.00 -7.26 -12.49
CA ALA A 145 -8.15 -6.11 -12.22
C ALA A 145 -8.34 -5.59 -10.79
N ARG A 146 -9.57 -5.59 -10.25
CA ARG A 146 -9.81 -5.26 -8.83
C ARG A 146 -9.13 -6.26 -7.90
N ARG A 147 -9.29 -7.57 -8.14
CA ARG A 147 -8.61 -8.61 -7.35
C ARG A 147 -7.09 -8.39 -7.36
N ARG A 148 -6.50 -8.21 -8.54
CA ARG A 148 -5.07 -7.92 -8.70
C ARG A 148 -4.65 -6.62 -8.01
N TYR A 149 -5.46 -5.56 -8.11
CA TYR A 149 -5.18 -4.29 -7.44
C TYR A 149 -5.12 -4.45 -5.92
N PHE A 150 -6.07 -5.18 -5.33
CA PHE A 150 -6.08 -5.42 -3.89
C PHE A 150 -4.96 -6.36 -3.44
N ALA A 151 -4.56 -7.35 -4.25
CA ALA A 151 -3.38 -8.15 -3.99
C ALA A 151 -2.10 -7.28 -3.93
N ALA A 152 -1.87 -6.45 -4.97
CA ALA A 152 -0.72 -5.56 -5.04
C ALA A 152 -0.71 -4.50 -3.92
N SER A 153 -1.86 -3.88 -3.65
CA SER A 153 -2.00 -2.92 -2.54
C SER A 153 -1.71 -3.56 -1.18
N THR A 154 -2.17 -4.80 -0.96
CA THR A 154 -1.92 -5.52 0.29
C THR A 154 -0.44 -5.86 0.42
N ALA A 155 0.17 -6.37 -0.65
CA ALA A 155 1.60 -6.66 -0.71
C ALA A 155 2.46 -5.44 -0.38
N GLN A 156 2.10 -4.24 -0.85
CA GLN A 156 2.78 -3.00 -0.50
C GLN A 156 2.82 -2.77 1.02
N PHE A 157 1.69 -2.84 1.72
CA PHE A 157 1.68 -2.65 3.17
C PHE A 157 2.49 -3.71 3.92
N LEU A 158 2.42 -4.97 3.47
CA LEU A 158 3.18 -6.05 4.07
C LEU A 158 4.70 -5.86 3.85
N VAL A 159 5.15 -5.48 2.65
CA VAL A 159 6.57 -5.27 2.38
C VAL A 159 7.09 -4.00 3.07
N TYR A 160 6.30 -2.93 3.09
CA TYR A 160 6.71 -1.71 3.78
C TYR A 160 6.86 -1.96 5.28
N GLY A 161 5.91 -2.69 5.86
CA GLY A 161 5.97 -3.04 7.26
C GLY A 161 5.62 -1.86 8.19
N LYS A 162 5.30 -2.19 9.44
CA LYS A 162 4.95 -1.20 10.46
C LYS A 162 6.01 -0.09 10.64
N PRO A 163 7.32 -0.38 10.81
CA PRO A 163 8.31 0.66 11.11
C PRO A 163 8.41 1.73 10.01
N ARG A 164 8.45 1.30 8.74
CA ARG A 164 8.54 2.21 7.59
C ARG A 164 7.26 3.03 7.43
N MET A 165 6.10 2.39 7.61
CA MET A 165 4.82 3.06 7.48
C MET A 165 4.60 4.09 8.58
N GLU A 166 5.05 3.84 9.81
CA GLU A 166 4.98 4.82 10.90
C GLU A 166 5.81 6.08 10.59
N VAL A 167 7.05 5.91 10.11
CA VAL A 167 7.89 7.03 9.66
C VAL A 167 7.23 7.79 8.50
N ALA A 168 6.68 7.08 7.52
CA ALA A 168 5.98 7.69 6.40
C ALA A 168 4.74 8.47 6.86
N ILE A 169 3.93 7.92 7.76
CA ILE A 169 2.76 8.57 8.33
C ILE A 169 3.14 9.87 9.06
N GLU A 170 4.16 9.82 9.91
CA GLU A 170 4.63 11.00 10.65
C GLU A 170 5.14 12.09 9.72
N ARG A 171 5.91 11.71 8.69
CA ARG A 171 6.42 12.65 7.69
C ARG A 171 5.30 13.25 6.85
N VAL A 172 4.31 12.47 6.44
CA VAL A 172 3.13 13.01 5.71
C VAL A 172 2.34 13.95 6.61
N ALA A 173 2.09 13.57 7.86
CA ALA A 173 1.37 14.42 8.79
C ALA A 173 2.08 15.77 8.97
N THR A 174 3.39 15.74 9.21
CA THR A 174 4.20 16.95 9.40
C THR A 174 4.21 17.86 8.17
N ALA A 175 4.37 17.28 6.97
CA ALA A 175 4.52 18.06 5.75
C ALA A 175 3.18 18.49 5.13
N PHE A 176 2.13 17.67 5.25
CA PHE A 176 0.90 17.84 4.48
C PHE A 176 -0.36 18.03 5.34
N GLU A 177 -0.24 18.21 6.66
CA GLU A 177 -1.39 18.63 7.49
C GLU A 177 -2.07 19.90 6.97
N PRO A 178 -1.37 20.98 6.54
CA PRO A 178 -2.04 22.14 5.98
C PRO A 178 -2.86 21.84 4.71
N LEU A 179 -2.48 20.79 3.97
CA LEU A 179 -3.20 20.36 2.77
C LEU A 179 -4.44 19.54 3.14
N PHE A 180 -4.28 18.50 3.96
CA PHE A 180 -5.31 17.50 4.22
C PHE A 180 -6.22 17.79 5.42
N ASP A 181 -5.79 18.63 6.35
CA ASP A 181 -6.25 18.67 7.74
C ASP A 181 -5.96 17.37 8.51
N ARG A 182 -5.82 17.53 9.83
CA ARG A 182 -5.56 16.44 10.77
C ARG A 182 -6.57 15.29 10.67
N PHE A 183 -7.86 15.62 10.49
CA PHE A 183 -8.92 14.61 10.41
C PHE A 183 -8.67 13.59 9.29
N TRP A 184 -8.34 14.05 8.08
CA TRP A 184 -8.15 13.16 6.93
C TRP A 184 -6.86 12.37 7.03
N LEU A 185 -5.80 12.94 7.60
CA LEU A 185 -4.56 12.23 7.93
C LEU A 185 -4.83 11.06 8.90
N GLU A 186 -5.55 11.32 9.99
CA GLU A 186 -5.92 10.28 10.94
C GLU A 186 -6.84 9.23 10.29
N ARG A 187 -7.75 9.65 9.41
CA ARG A 187 -8.61 8.74 8.66
C ARG A 187 -7.80 7.80 7.77
N GLY A 188 -6.82 8.33 7.05
CA GLY A 188 -5.89 7.55 6.24
C GLY A 188 -5.09 6.54 7.08
N GLN A 189 -4.54 7.00 8.21
CA GLN A 189 -3.83 6.12 9.14
C GLN A 189 -4.70 4.98 9.66
N ARG A 190 -5.95 5.27 10.05
CA ARG A 190 -6.91 4.24 10.50
C ARG A 190 -7.23 3.23 9.40
N TRP A 191 -7.24 3.65 8.14
CA TRP A 191 -7.44 2.75 7.00
C TRP A 191 -6.24 1.81 6.78
N ILE A 192 -5.02 2.30 6.97
CA ILE A 192 -3.78 1.53 6.82
C ILE A 192 -3.60 0.51 7.96
N ARG A 193 -3.98 0.88 9.19
CA ARG A 193 -3.67 0.14 10.42
C ARG A 193 -4.02 -1.36 10.39
N PRO A 194 -5.17 -1.82 9.87
CA PRO A 194 -5.49 -3.24 9.82
C PRO A 194 -4.48 -4.07 9.03
N TYR A 195 -3.96 -3.53 7.92
CA TYR A 195 -2.94 -4.21 7.11
C TYR A 195 -1.63 -4.43 7.87
N LEU A 196 -1.23 -3.44 8.67
CA LEU A 196 0.00 -3.50 9.48
C LEU A 196 -0.18 -4.39 10.72
N ALA A 197 -1.37 -4.43 11.29
CA ALA A 197 -1.69 -5.28 12.43
C ALA A 197 -1.70 -6.77 12.05
N ALA A 198 -1.90 -7.09 10.77
CA ALA A 198 -1.81 -8.45 10.25
C ALA A 198 -0.37 -8.95 10.08
N GLN A 199 0.63 -8.17 10.45
CA GLN A 199 2.01 -8.61 10.55
C GLN A 199 2.31 -8.91 12.01
N THR A 200 2.55 -10.19 12.31
CA THR A 200 3.07 -10.57 13.62
C THR A 200 4.53 -10.15 13.70
N ALA A 201 4.95 -9.59 14.83
CA ALA A 201 6.36 -9.36 15.06
C ALA A 201 7.07 -10.72 14.95
N GLY A 202 7.98 -10.87 13.99
CA GLY A 202 8.95 -11.93 14.08
C GLY A 202 9.73 -11.66 15.36
N ASP A 203 9.77 -12.62 16.27
CA ASP A 203 10.64 -12.54 17.44
C ASP A 203 12.05 -12.26 16.91
N SER A 204 12.52 -11.03 17.11
CA SER A 204 13.93 -10.72 16.99
C SER A 204 14.61 -11.55 18.06
N ALA A 205 15.13 -12.72 17.67
CA ALA A 205 16.02 -13.52 18.49
C ALA A 205 17.11 -12.57 19.01
N SER A 206 17.08 -12.37 20.33
CA SER A 206 18.03 -11.55 21.08
C SER A 206 19.39 -12.23 21.15
#